data_AF-A0A955KXP2-F1
#
_entry.id   AF-A0A955KXP2-F1
#
_cell.length_a   1.000
_cell.length_b   1.000
_cell.length_c   1.000
_cell.angle_alpha   90.00
_cell.angle_beta   90.00
_cell.angle_gamma   90.00
#
_symmetry.space_group_name_H-M   'P 1'
#
loop_
_entity.id
_entity.type
_entity.pdbx_description
1 polymer ?
#
loop_
_entity_poly.entity_id
_entity_poly.type
_entity_poly.pdbx_seq_one_letter_code
_entity_poly.pdbx_strand_id
1 'polypeptide(L)'
;MSVITQESILVKGSPDHVMAKVTHYQESDGTISVMTEAKKSEIFAVYGHMAENALRVLACAYRANDQDNYETELDVERDLIFIGLVGMIDPPRDEVKDAVKKCHSAGIRTIIITGDYGPTAAAIGRELGMVQGNNLKLLTGAEVEAMNDKEL
;
A
#
# COMPACT_ATOMS: atom_id res chain seq x y z
N MET A 1 0.30 -3.33 -12.03
CA MET A 1 0.72 -4.58 -12.69
C MET A 1 -0.53 -5.25 -13.17
N SER A 2 -0.63 -5.38 -14.49
CA SER A 2 -1.79 -5.91 -15.17
C SER A 2 -1.48 -7.25 -15.83
N VAL A 3 -2.50 -8.08 -15.96
CA VAL A 3 -2.49 -9.33 -16.72
C VAL A 3 -3.67 -9.26 -17.68
N ILE A 4 -3.39 -9.41 -18.98
CA ILE A 4 -4.39 -9.39 -20.04
C ILE A 4 -4.77 -10.84 -20.34
N THR A 5 -6.07 -11.12 -20.31
CA THR A 5 -6.66 -12.42 -20.68
C THR A 5 -7.60 -12.23 -21.88
N GLN A 6 -8.12 -13.32 -22.44
CA GLN A 6 -9.07 -13.24 -23.55
C GLN A 6 -10.35 -12.47 -23.20
N GLU A 7 -10.79 -12.52 -21.93
CA GLU A 7 -12.07 -11.95 -21.50
C GLU A 7 -11.92 -10.71 -20.61
N SER A 8 -10.77 -10.54 -19.96
CA SER A 8 -10.58 -9.50 -18.95
C SER A 8 -9.13 -9.03 -18.80
N ILE A 9 -8.97 -7.80 -18.38
CA ILE A 9 -7.72 -7.25 -17.85
C ILE A 9 -7.82 -7.26 -16.33
N LEU A 10 -6.86 -7.93 -15.68
CA LEU A 10 -6.78 -8.03 -14.24
C LEU A 10 -5.65 -7.12 -13.75
N VAL A 11 -5.92 -6.25 -12.79
CA VAL A 11 -4.94 -5.29 -12.26
C VAL A 11 -4.78 -5.49 -10.77
N LYS A 12 -3.52 -5.56 -10.32
CA LYS A 12 -3.16 -5.43 -8.91
C LYS A 12 -2.04 -4.42 -8.71
N GLY A 13 -2.04 -3.76 -7.56
CA GLY A 13 -1.04 -2.77 -7.22
C GLY A 13 -1.25 -2.12 -5.86
N SER A 14 -0.50 -1.06 -5.58
CA SER A 14 -0.76 -0.24 -4.39
C SER A 14 -2.16 0.36 -4.46
N PRO A 15 -2.88 0.46 -3.32
CA PRO A 15 -4.21 1.03 -3.30
C PRO A 15 -4.31 2.41 -3.94
N ASP A 16 -3.37 3.31 -3.64
CA ASP A 16 -3.35 4.66 -4.21
C ASP A 16 -3.27 4.66 -5.75
N HIS A 17 -2.41 3.80 -6.31
CA HIS A 17 -2.17 3.76 -7.75
C HIS A 17 -3.34 3.11 -8.52
N VAL A 18 -3.90 2.02 -7.99
CA VAL A 18 -5.03 1.33 -8.62
C VAL A 18 -6.28 2.20 -8.52
N MET A 19 -6.56 2.78 -7.35
CA MET A 19 -7.76 3.60 -7.12
C MET A 19 -7.78 4.89 -7.95
N ALA A 20 -6.63 5.37 -8.45
CA ALA A 20 -6.57 6.48 -9.39
C ALA A 20 -7.15 6.14 -10.78
N LYS A 21 -7.25 4.85 -11.12
CA LYS A 21 -7.68 4.32 -12.43
C LYS A 21 -9.06 3.68 -12.38
N VAL A 22 -9.68 3.64 -11.20
CA VAL A 22 -10.97 3.01 -10.93
C VAL A 22 -12.11 3.98 -11.18
N THR A 23 -13.10 3.55 -11.96
CA THR A 23 -14.34 4.32 -12.22
C THR A 23 -15.57 3.65 -11.63
N HIS A 24 -15.50 2.35 -11.35
CA HIS A 24 -16.60 1.54 -10.83
C HIS A 24 -16.11 0.60 -9.74
N TYR A 25 -17.02 -0.02 -9.00
CA TYR A 25 -16.71 -1.10 -8.08
C TYR A 25 -17.79 -2.17 -8.14
N GLN A 26 -17.39 -3.39 -7.79
CA GLN A 26 -18.28 -4.52 -7.69
C GLN A 26 -18.74 -4.69 -6.24
N GLU A 27 -20.04 -4.72 -6.04
CA GLU A 27 -20.68 -5.03 -4.77
C GLU A 27 -20.57 -6.53 -4.45
N SER A 28 -20.83 -6.89 -3.18
CA SER A 28 -20.80 -8.29 -2.73
C SER A 28 -21.78 -9.22 -3.45
N ASP A 29 -22.86 -8.67 -4.01
CA ASP A 29 -23.86 -9.40 -4.80
C ASP A 29 -23.51 -9.51 -6.29
N GLY A 30 -22.37 -8.93 -6.71
CA GLY A 30 -21.91 -8.91 -8.10
C GLY A 30 -22.36 -7.69 -8.90
N THR A 31 -23.18 -6.80 -8.35
CA THR A 31 -23.63 -5.58 -9.03
C THR A 31 -22.48 -4.61 -9.23
N ILE A 32 -22.39 -4.00 -10.42
CA ILE A 32 -21.38 -2.96 -10.71
C ILE A 32 -22.00 -1.59 -10.49
N SER A 33 -21.38 -0.79 -9.61
CA SER A 33 -21.80 0.56 -9.25
C SER A 33 -20.71 1.58 -9.60
N VAL A 34 -21.11 2.81 -9.90
CA VAL A 34 -20.16 3.92 -10.14
C VAL A 34 -19.41 4.26 -8.86
N MET A 35 -18.09 4.44 -8.95
CA MET A 35 -17.28 4.86 -7.82
C MET A 35 -17.67 6.27 -7.38
N THR A 36 -18.09 6.41 -6.12
CA THR A 36 -18.40 7.70 -5.50
C THR A 36 -17.30 8.09 -4.52
N GLU A 37 -17.16 9.39 -4.23
CA GLU A 37 -16.19 9.86 -3.22
C GLU A 37 -16.48 9.27 -1.83
N ALA A 38 -17.76 9.03 -1.51
CA ALA A 38 -18.14 8.36 -0.26
C ALA A 38 -17.63 6.92 -0.20
N LYS A 39 -17.85 6.12 -1.25
CA LYS A 39 -17.34 4.75 -1.33
C LYS A 39 -15.82 4.70 -1.37
N LYS A 40 -15.19 5.63 -2.09
CA LYS A 40 -13.73 5.77 -2.14
C LYS A 40 -13.18 6.02 -0.74
N SER A 41 -13.78 6.96 0.00
CA SER A 41 -13.40 7.26 1.39
C SER A 41 -13.55 6.05 2.32
N GLU A 42 -14.61 5.26 2.16
CA GLU A 42 -14.81 4.00 2.89
C GLU A 42 -13.68 2.99 2.61
N ILE A 43 -13.32 2.79 1.35
CA ILE A 43 -12.20 1.89 0.95
C ILE A 43 -10.87 2.37 1.54
N PHE A 44 -10.60 3.68 1.51
CA PHE A 44 -9.39 4.25 2.09
C PHE A 44 -9.35 4.13 3.61
N ALA A 45 -10.48 4.21 4.31
CA ALA A 45 -10.55 3.95 5.75
C ALA A 45 -10.17 2.49 6.08
N VAL A 46 -10.65 1.52 5.30
CA VAL A 46 -10.26 0.10 5.44
C VAL A 46 -8.77 -0.10 5.15
N TYR A 47 -8.24 0.53 4.09
CA TYR A 47 -6.82 0.51 3.78
C TYR A 47 -5.98 1.06 4.94
N GLY A 48 -6.36 2.20 5.51
CA GLY A 48 -5.71 2.79 6.68
C GLY A 48 -5.67 1.83 7.86
N HIS A 49 -6.80 1.20 8.18
CA HIS A 49 -6.87 0.22 9.25
C HIS A 49 -5.99 -1.02 8.99
N MET A 50 -5.93 -1.51 7.75
CA MET A 50 -5.02 -2.61 7.40
C MET A 50 -3.54 -2.20 7.56
N ALA A 51 -3.18 -0.98 7.17
CA ALA A 51 -1.81 -0.47 7.30
C ALA A 51 -1.40 -0.28 8.78
N GLU A 52 -2.31 0.17 9.64
CA GLU A 52 -2.10 0.25 11.09
C GLU A 52 -1.78 -1.11 11.72
N ASN A 53 -2.31 -2.19 11.13
CA ASN A 53 -2.01 -3.58 11.52
C ASN A 53 -0.78 -4.15 10.80
N ALA A 54 0.10 -3.29 10.28
CA ALA A 54 1.33 -3.66 9.58
C ALA A 54 1.12 -4.58 8.35
N LEU A 55 -0.08 -4.56 7.75
CA LEU A 55 -0.34 -5.34 6.55
C LEU A 55 0.23 -4.63 5.31
N ARG A 56 0.87 -5.41 4.44
CA ARG A 56 1.09 -5.02 3.05
C ARG A 56 -0.23 -5.20 2.29
N VAL A 57 -0.77 -4.11 1.78
CA VAL A 57 -2.09 -4.11 1.12
C VAL A 57 -1.93 -3.96 -0.39
N LEU A 58 -2.65 -4.79 -1.13
CA LEU A 58 -2.83 -4.65 -2.58
C LEU A 58 -4.31 -4.37 -2.88
N ALA A 59 -4.57 -3.44 -3.79
CA ALA A 59 -5.89 -3.32 -4.41
C ALA A 59 -5.96 -4.18 -5.65
N CYS A 60 -7.10 -4.85 -5.83
CA CYS A 60 -7.42 -5.68 -6.99
C CYS A 60 -8.59 -5.06 -7.75
N ALA A 61 -8.44 -4.93 -9.06
CA ALA A 61 -9.46 -4.40 -9.94
C ALA A 61 -9.41 -5.13 -11.29
N TYR A 62 -10.46 -5.01 -12.08
CA TYR A 62 -10.52 -5.62 -13.41
C TYR A 62 -11.29 -4.76 -14.40
N ARG A 63 -11.17 -5.09 -15.67
CA ARG A 63 -12.00 -4.55 -16.75
C ARG A 63 -12.26 -5.66 -17.76
N ALA A 64 -13.41 -5.65 -18.42
CA ALA A 64 -13.62 -6.51 -19.59
C ALA A 64 -12.55 -6.21 -20.65
N ASN A 65 -12.08 -7.25 -21.34
CA ASN A 65 -11.21 -7.06 -22.49
C ASN A 65 -12.09 -6.71 -23.70
N ASP A 66 -12.01 -5.47 -24.14
CA ASP A 66 -12.82 -4.88 -25.21
C ASP A 66 -12.01 -4.57 -26.48
N GLN A 67 -10.70 -4.82 -26.49
CA GLN A 67 -9.81 -4.41 -27.58
C GLN A 67 -8.73 -5.45 -27.88
N ASP A 68 -8.53 -5.71 -29.18
CA ASP A 68 -7.51 -6.64 -29.66
C ASP A 68 -6.08 -6.08 -29.61
N ASN A 69 -5.89 -4.76 -29.50
CA ASN A 69 -4.56 -4.12 -29.48
C ASN A 69 -4.47 -3.01 -28.43
N TYR A 70 -3.55 -3.18 -27.47
CA TYR A 70 -3.16 -2.14 -26.51
C TYR A 70 -1.80 -1.58 -26.92
N GLU A 71 -1.74 -0.29 -27.25
CA GLU A 71 -0.48 0.35 -27.69
C GLU A 71 0.36 0.82 -26.49
N THR A 72 -0.28 1.15 -25.36
CA THR A 72 0.40 1.62 -24.14
C THR A 72 -0.18 1.00 -22.85
N GLU A 73 0.59 1.07 -21.75
CA GLU A 73 0.12 0.63 -20.43
C GLU A 73 -1.07 1.47 -19.92
N LEU A 74 -1.15 2.74 -20.32
CA LEU A 74 -2.28 3.62 -20.00
C LEU A 74 -3.58 3.16 -20.68
N ASP A 75 -3.48 2.52 -21.85
CA ASP A 75 -4.65 1.97 -22.55
C ASP A 75 -5.19 0.72 -21.83
N VAL A 76 -4.29 -0.04 -21.19
CA VAL A 76 -4.61 -1.26 -20.43
C VAL A 76 -5.21 -0.92 -19.07
N GLU A 77 -4.55 -0.07 -18.28
CA GLU A 77 -4.93 0.20 -16.89
C GLU A 77 -5.79 1.48 -16.75
N ARG A 78 -7.00 1.48 -17.32
CA ARG A 78 -8.01 2.57 -17.19
C ARG A 78 -9.42 2.03 -17.03
N ASP A 79 -10.34 2.85 -16.54
CA ASP A 79 -11.77 2.53 -16.40
C ASP A 79 -12.02 1.22 -15.63
N LEU A 80 -11.25 1.02 -14.56
CA LEU A 80 -11.24 -0.24 -13.82
C LEU A 80 -12.46 -0.35 -12.89
N ILE A 81 -12.89 -1.58 -12.68
CA ILE A 81 -13.88 -2.00 -11.69
C ILE A 81 -13.12 -2.56 -10.48
N PHE A 82 -13.18 -1.87 -9.35
CA PHE A 82 -12.59 -2.32 -8.10
C PHE A 82 -13.32 -3.54 -7.54
N ILE A 83 -12.56 -4.56 -7.12
CA ILE A 83 -13.09 -5.77 -6.48
C ILE A 83 -12.88 -5.70 -4.97
N GLY A 84 -11.67 -5.34 -4.53
CA GLY A 84 -11.34 -5.43 -3.11
C GLY A 84 -9.88 -5.15 -2.78
N LEU A 85 -9.61 -5.13 -1.47
CA LEU A 85 -8.27 -5.06 -0.89
C LEU A 85 -7.85 -6.45 -0.39
N VAL A 86 -6.57 -6.77 -0.55
CA VAL A 86 -5.94 -7.95 0.02
C VAL A 86 -4.81 -7.50 0.91
N GLY A 87 -4.90 -7.82 2.21
CA GLY A 87 -3.83 -7.61 3.18
C GLY A 87 -3.02 -8.88 3.38
N MET A 88 -1.69 -8.77 3.35
CA MET A 88 -0.76 -9.82 3.71
C MET A 88 0.24 -9.30 4.73
N ILE A 89 0.55 -10.10 5.74
CA ILE A 89 1.57 -9.76 6.73
C ILE A 89 2.89 -10.43 6.35
N ASP A 90 3.96 -9.65 6.38
CA ASP A 90 5.33 -10.15 6.38
C ASP A 90 5.89 -9.91 7.79
N PRO A 91 5.72 -10.86 8.72
CA PRO A 91 6.05 -10.63 10.11
C PRO A 91 7.56 -10.48 10.27
N PRO A 92 8.04 -9.57 11.14
CA PRO A 92 9.45 -9.50 11.47
C PRO A 92 9.94 -10.83 12.04
N ARG A 93 11.21 -11.18 11.78
CA ARG A 93 11.82 -12.37 12.39
C ARG A 93 11.86 -12.22 13.91
N ASP A 94 11.62 -13.30 14.63
CA ASP A 94 11.51 -13.31 16.10
C ASP A 94 12.73 -12.67 16.79
N GLU A 95 13.93 -12.86 16.24
CA GLU A 95 15.18 -12.34 16.79
C GLU A 95 15.33 -10.80 16.67
N VAL A 96 14.59 -10.15 15.77
CA VAL A 96 14.76 -8.72 15.47
C VAL A 96 14.42 -7.86 16.67
N LYS A 97 13.37 -8.22 17.41
CA LYS A 97 12.92 -7.45 18.58
C LYS A 97 13.98 -7.39 19.67
N ASP A 98 14.68 -8.49 19.90
CA ASP A 98 15.76 -8.54 20.89
C ASP A 98 17.04 -7.86 20.39
N ALA A 99 17.31 -7.90 19.09
CA ALA A 99 18.39 -7.13 18.48
C ALA A 99 18.18 -5.61 18.64
N VAL A 100 16.96 -5.12 18.35
CA VAL A 100 16.59 -3.70 18.52
C VAL A 100 16.78 -3.26 19.97
N LYS A 101 16.31 -4.05 20.94
CA LYS A 101 16.51 -3.75 22.37
C LYS A 101 18.00 -3.63 22.73
N LYS A 102 18.84 -4.56 22.25
CA LYS A 102 20.29 -4.52 22.50
C LYS A 102 20.92 -3.26 21.92
N CYS A 103 20.57 -2.90 20.68
CA CYS A 103 21.02 -1.66 20.05
C CYS A 103 20.62 -0.43 20.88
N HIS A 104 19.36 -0.33 21.29
CA HIS A 104 18.89 0.77 22.15
C HIS A 104 19.64 0.83 23.48
N SER A 105 19.87 -0.30 24.15
CA SER A 105 20.61 -0.35 25.42
C SER A 105 22.08 0.08 25.28
N ALA A 106 22.65 -0.04 24.08
CA ALA A 106 23.99 0.39 23.73
C ALA A 106 24.05 1.85 23.21
N GLY A 107 22.91 2.56 23.17
CA GLY A 107 22.83 3.92 22.62
C GLY A 107 22.92 3.99 21.10
N ILE A 108 22.69 2.88 20.40
CA ILE A 108 22.73 2.80 18.93
C ILE A 108 21.36 3.14 18.36
N ARG A 109 21.31 4.15 17.49
CA ARG A 109 20.11 4.52 16.74
C ARG A 109 19.82 3.51 15.64
N THR A 110 18.61 2.97 15.62
CA THR A 110 18.12 2.06 14.58
C THR A 110 17.14 2.77 13.64
N ILE A 111 17.20 2.48 12.34
CA ILE A 111 16.37 3.11 11.30
C ILE A 111 15.80 2.00 10.40
N ILE A 112 14.53 2.13 9.98
CA ILE A 112 13.92 1.28 8.94
C ILE A 112 14.01 2.01 7.61
N ILE A 113 14.51 1.32 6.58
CA ILE A 113 14.44 1.76 5.19
C ILE A 113 13.60 0.72 4.45
N THR A 114 12.41 1.11 3.98
CA THR A 114 11.50 0.22 3.26
C THR A 114 10.82 0.97 2.12
N GLY A 115 10.40 0.23 1.09
CA GLY A 115 9.51 0.72 0.04
C GLY A 115 8.02 0.59 0.38
N ASP A 116 7.69 0.11 1.58
CA ASP A 116 6.31 0.00 2.05
C ASP A 116 5.69 1.37 2.34
N TYR A 117 4.36 1.36 2.46
CA TYR A 117 3.62 2.53 2.86
C TYR A 117 4.02 3.00 4.27
N GLY A 118 4.17 4.31 4.44
CA GLY A 118 4.74 4.89 5.66
C GLY A 118 4.04 4.48 6.96
N PRO A 119 2.70 4.48 7.03
CA PRO A 119 1.95 3.94 8.15
C PRO A 119 2.25 2.45 8.46
N THR A 120 2.44 1.61 7.44
CA THR A 120 2.85 0.20 7.63
C THR A 120 4.24 0.14 8.29
N ALA A 121 5.20 0.92 7.80
CA ALA A 121 6.55 0.99 8.37
C ALA A 121 6.53 1.50 9.82
N ALA A 122 5.67 2.47 10.12
CA ALA A 122 5.47 2.99 11.47
C ALA A 122 4.88 1.93 12.42
N ALA A 123 3.92 1.13 11.95
CA ALA A 123 3.36 0.02 12.72
C ALA A 123 4.44 -1.02 13.07
N ILE A 124 5.25 -1.44 12.07
CA ILE A 124 6.37 -2.37 12.26
C ILE A 124 7.40 -1.79 13.27
N GLY A 125 7.77 -0.52 13.13
CA GLY A 125 8.72 0.13 14.04
C GLY A 125 8.22 0.17 15.49
N ARG A 126 6.92 0.34 15.71
CA ARG A 126 6.31 0.25 17.06
C ARG A 126 6.32 -1.18 17.59
N GLU A 127 5.96 -2.16 16.76
CA GLU A 127 5.95 -3.58 17.13
C GLU A 127 7.33 -4.07 17.60
N LEU A 128 8.38 -3.65 16.89
CA LEU A 128 9.78 -3.94 17.18
C LEU A 128 10.34 -3.16 18.38
N GLY A 129 9.61 -2.16 18.90
CA GLY A 129 10.05 -1.32 20.01
C GLY A 129 11.08 -0.26 19.63
N MET A 130 11.18 0.09 18.35
CA MET A 130 12.08 1.14 17.85
C MET A 130 11.57 2.56 18.21
N VAL A 131 10.25 2.69 18.42
CA VAL A 131 9.60 3.96 18.74
C VAL A 131 9.23 3.99 20.22
N GLN A 132 9.73 4.99 20.95
CA GLN A 132 9.36 5.22 22.35
C GLN A 132 8.38 6.39 22.45
N GLY A 133 7.19 6.14 23.01
CA GLY A 133 6.12 7.13 23.11
C GLY A 133 5.68 7.64 21.74
N ASN A 134 5.56 8.96 21.59
CA ASN A 134 5.14 9.61 20.34
C ASN A 134 6.31 10.08 19.47
N ASN A 135 7.54 9.67 19.77
CA ASN A 135 8.74 10.13 19.06
C ASN A 135 9.00 9.32 17.78
N LEU A 136 8.06 9.35 16.84
CA LEU A 136 8.21 8.74 15.52
C LEU A 136 8.57 9.82 14.49
N LYS A 137 9.73 9.66 13.84
CA LYS A 137 10.07 10.41 12.63
C LYS A 137 9.86 9.50 11.43
N LEU A 138 8.85 9.80 10.61
CA LEU A 138 8.60 9.14 9.34
C LEU A 138 9.00 10.11 8.22
N LEU A 139 9.77 9.62 7.26
CA LEU A 139 10.15 10.37 6.06
C LEU A 139 9.82 9.52 4.85
N THR A 140 9.15 10.13 3.88
CA THR A 140 8.88 9.56 2.55
C THR A 140 10.11 9.71 1.66
N GLY A 141 10.21 8.91 0.60
CA GLY A 141 11.31 9.02 -0.36
C GLY A 141 11.42 10.42 -0.96
N ALA A 142 10.28 11.06 -1.30
CA ALA A 142 10.25 12.42 -1.82
C ALA A 142 10.77 13.46 -0.83
N GLU A 143 10.48 13.31 0.47
CA GLU A 143 11.02 14.19 1.51
C GLU A 143 12.54 13.99 1.66
N VAL A 144 13.02 12.75 1.63
CA VAL A 144 14.46 12.44 1.70
C VAL A 144 15.21 13.00 0.49
N GLU A 145 14.66 12.89 -0.72
CA GLU A 145 15.25 13.44 -1.94
C GLU A 145 15.32 14.97 -1.95
N ALA A 146 14.37 15.63 -1.27
CA ALA A 146 14.36 17.09 -1.15
C ALA A 146 15.34 17.62 -0.07
N MET A 147 15.86 16.74 0.79
CA MET A 147 16.79 17.10 1.86
C MET A 147 18.22 17.26 1.34
N ASN A 148 18.94 18.23 1.88
CA ASN A 148 20.39 18.36 1.65
C ASN A 148 21.21 17.52 2.65
N ASP A 149 22.51 17.36 2.41
CA ASP A 149 23.43 16.58 3.25
C ASP A 149 23.45 16.96 4.74
N LYS A 150 23.06 18.20 5.09
CA LYS A 150 22.97 18.64 6.50
C LYS A 150 21.63 18.33 7.15
N GLU A 151 20.60 18.08 6.34
CA GLU A 151 19.25 17.75 6.79
C GLU A 151 19.07 16.23 6.99
N LEU A 152 19.80 15.43 6.20
CA LEU A 152 19.95 13.98 6.33
C LEU A 152 20.56 13.56 7.68
#